data_AF-A0A1Y4EZN1-F1
#
_entry.id   AF-A0A1Y4EZN1-F1
#
_cell.length_a   1.000
_cell.length_b   1.000
_cell.length_c   1.000
_cell.angle_alpha   90.00
_cell.angle_beta   90.00
_cell.angle_gamma   90.00
#
_symmetry.space_group_name_H-M   'P 1'
#
loop_
_entity.id
_entity.type
_entity.pdbx_description
1 polymer ?
#
loop_
_entity_poly.entity_id
_entity_poly.type
_entity_poly.pdbx_seq_one_letter_code
_entity_poly.pdbx_strand_id
1 'polypeptide(L)'
;MRVLLVEPGKAARPVEMKNDLHEMQQMVGGPIQALYPWEEPVAVVCNDEGKIMGLPLNRVLENYDIIAGAFFVCGIQGENFSSLTEKQMQKYQQMFLSPEKFIQTQEGLLCIRINPVVSPKPKTKKPPNHER
;
A
#
# COMPACT_ATOMS: atom_id res chain seq x y z
N MET A 1 7.22 -13.57 0.43
CA MET A 1 5.77 -13.35 0.37
C MET A 1 5.51 -12.14 -0.48
N ARG A 2 4.48 -12.25 -1.32
CA ARG A 2 4.08 -11.21 -2.26
C ARG A 2 3.01 -10.33 -1.62
N VAL A 3 3.37 -9.09 -1.35
CA VAL A 3 2.52 -8.10 -0.66
C VAL A 3 2.27 -6.91 -1.56
N LEU A 4 1.34 -6.05 -1.15
CA LEU A 4 1.09 -4.78 -1.81
C LEU A 4 1.58 -3.65 -0.92
N LEU A 5 2.66 -2.97 -1.32
CA LEU A 5 3.22 -1.83 -0.61
C LEU A 5 2.48 -0.54 -0.98
N VAL A 6 2.17 0.28 0.02
CA VAL A 6 1.52 1.58 -0.13
C VAL A 6 2.35 2.63 0.60
N GLU A 7 2.97 3.52 -0.16
CA GLU A 7 3.80 4.61 0.36
C GLU A 7 3.01 5.94 0.30
N PRO A 8 3.24 6.88 1.23
CA PRO A 8 2.58 8.18 1.21
C PRO A 8 2.71 8.88 -0.14
N GLY A 9 1.59 9.34 -0.70
CA GLY A 9 1.56 10.04 -1.98
C GLY A 9 1.81 9.16 -3.22
N LYS A 10 1.93 7.84 -3.09
CA LYS A 10 2.15 6.92 -4.21
C LYS A 10 1.01 5.93 -4.39
N ALA A 11 0.85 5.46 -5.63
CA ALA A 11 -0.04 4.34 -5.92
C ALA A 11 0.55 3.05 -5.35
N ALA A 12 -0.33 2.14 -4.92
CA ALA A 12 0.09 0.86 -4.40
C ALA A 12 0.81 0.01 -5.46
N ARG A 13 1.85 -0.75 -5.04
CA ARG A 13 2.64 -1.60 -5.94
C ARG A 13 2.94 -2.97 -5.34
N PRO A 14 2.95 -4.06 -6.13
CA PRO A 14 3.38 -5.36 -5.66
C PRO A 14 4.86 -5.36 -5.28
N VAL A 15 5.20 -6.05 -4.18
CA VAL A 15 6.58 -6.24 -3.70
C VAL A 15 6.74 -7.67 -3.20
N GLU A 16 7.92 -8.26 -3.44
CA GLU A 16 8.37 -9.48 -2.79
C GLU A 16 9.22 -9.13 -1.58
N MET A 17 8.95 -9.77 -0.45
CA MET A 17 9.72 -9.62 0.78
C MET A 17 9.82 -10.96 1.53
N LYS A 18 10.82 -11.15 2.39
CA LYS A 18 10.81 -12.33 3.28
C LYS A 18 9.67 -12.23 4.29
N ASN A 19 9.23 -13.40 4.75
CA ASN A 19 8.20 -13.50 5.78
C ASN A 19 8.86 -13.57 7.16
N ASP A 20 9.53 -12.49 7.55
CA ASP A 20 10.14 -12.35 8.87
C ASP A 20 9.92 -10.93 9.42
N LEU A 21 9.90 -10.83 10.75
CA LEU A 21 9.59 -9.60 11.47
C LEU A 21 10.55 -8.46 11.13
N HIS A 22 11.84 -8.76 10.93
CA HIS A 22 12.85 -7.74 10.68
C HIS A 22 12.61 -7.06 9.34
N GLU A 23 12.33 -7.84 8.29
CA GLU A 23 12.01 -7.28 6.98
C GLU A 23 10.69 -6.49 6.97
N MET A 24 9.69 -6.92 7.75
CA MET A 24 8.44 -6.17 7.94
C MET A 24 8.66 -4.83 8.64
N GLN A 25 9.46 -4.80 9.72
CA GLN A 25 9.77 -3.58 10.45
C GLN A 25 10.58 -2.61 9.60
N GLN A 26 11.54 -3.09 8.80
CA GLN A 26 12.26 -2.27 7.84
C GLN A 26 11.33 -1.67 6.78
N MET A 27 10.37 -2.45 6.28
CA MET A 27 9.41 -2.03 5.26
C MET A 27 8.54 -0.86 5.72
N VAL A 28 8.05 -0.90 6.97
CA VAL A 28 7.17 0.14 7.53
C VAL A 28 7.94 1.23 8.28
N GLY A 29 9.23 1.02 8.55
CA GLY A 29 10.12 1.97 9.21
C GLY A 29 10.00 2.03 10.73
N GLY A 30 9.61 0.92 11.38
CA GLY A 30 9.46 0.87 12.84
C GLY A 30 8.75 -0.40 13.35
N PRO A 31 8.38 -0.45 14.64
CA PRO A 31 7.56 -1.52 15.20
C PRO A 31 6.26 -1.70 14.40
N ILE A 32 5.87 -2.95 14.14
CA ILE A 32 4.71 -3.23 13.29
C ILE A 32 3.44 -3.33 14.13
N GLN A 33 2.34 -2.83 13.57
CA GLN A 33 0.97 -3.11 14.01
C GLN A 33 0.22 -3.75 12.85
N ALA A 34 -0.55 -4.79 13.14
CA ALA A 34 -1.45 -5.42 12.17
C ALA A 34 -2.90 -4.98 12.43
N LEU A 35 -3.57 -4.57 11.37
CA LEU A 35 -4.97 -4.17 11.35
C LEU A 35 -5.75 -5.12 10.43
N TYR A 36 -7.01 -5.36 10.77
CA TYR A 36 -7.89 -6.29 10.05
C TYR A 36 -9.16 -5.58 9.55
N PRO A 37 -9.02 -4.60 8.63
CA PRO A 37 -10.15 -3.75 8.24
C PRO A 37 -11.20 -4.43 7.37
N TRP A 38 -10.99 -5.68 6.98
CA TRP A 38 -11.86 -6.42 6.07
C TRP A 38 -12.18 -7.81 6.63
N GLU A 39 -13.33 -8.36 6.25
CA GLU A 39 -13.70 -9.76 6.57
C GLU A 39 -12.87 -10.80 5.78
N GLU A 40 -12.32 -10.39 4.63
CA GLU A 40 -11.42 -11.23 3.84
C GLU A 40 -10.10 -11.45 4.63
N PRO A 41 -9.48 -12.66 4.57
CA PRO A 41 -8.26 -12.97 5.34
C PRO A 41 -7.04 -12.20 4.80
N VAL A 42 -7.01 -10.91 5.10
CA VAL A 42 -6.06 -9.91 4.62
C VAL A 42 -5.81 -8.92 5.75
N ALA A 43 -4.54 -8.62 5.99
CA ALA A 43 -4.12 -7.64 6.99
C ALA A 43 -3.50 -6.42 6.33
N VAL A 44 -3.64 -5.28 7.00
CA VAL A 44 -2.78 -4.11 6.80
C VAL A 44 -1.72 -4.12 7.89
N VAL A 45 -0.46 -4.03 7.50
CA VAL A 45 0.66 -3.94 8.44
C VAL A 45 1.32 -2.58 8.26
N CYS A 46 1.34 -1.79 9.33
CA CYS A 46 1.88 -0.43 9.36
C CYS A 46 2.82 -0.23 10.55
N ASN A 47 3.45 0.95 10.62
CA ASN A 47 4.25 1.34 11.77
C ASN A 47 3.34 1.79 12.92
N ASP A 48 3.42 1.09 14.06
CA ASP A 48 2.64 1.35 15.27
C ASP A 48 2.90 2.76 15.84
N GLU A 49 4.15 3.23 15.70
CA GLU A 49 4.58 4.53 16.19
C GLU A 49 4.50 5.63 15.13
N GLY A 50 4.00 5.32 13.92
CA GLY A 50 4.11 6.21 12.76
C GLY A 50 3.56 7.61 13.00
N LYS A 51 2.45 7.73 13.75
CA LYS A 51 1.86 9.02 14.12
C LYS A 51 2.69 9.77 15.17
N ILE A 52 3.17 9.05 16.18
CA ILE A 52 3.98 9.59 17.27
C ILE A 52 5.31 10.12 16.71
N MET A 53 5.89 9.42 15.73
CA MET A 53 7.09 9.81 14.98
C MET A 53 6.86 10.95 13.99
N GLY A 54 5.61 11.39 13.78
CA GLY A 54 5.29 12.44 12.81
C GLY A 54 5.49 12.03 11.35
N LEU A 55 5.34 10.74 11.02
CA LEU A 55 5.44 10.27 9.64
C LEU A 55 4.31 10.88 8.78
N PRO A 56 4.54 11.07 7.46
CA PRO A 56 3.51 11.58 6.57
C PRO A 56 2.26 10.69 6.57
N LEU A 57 1.08 11.31 6.67
CA LEU A 57 -0.20 10.62 6.53
C LEU A 57 -0.33 10.01 5.12
N ASN A 58 -0.87 8.79 5.05
CA ASN A 58 -0.83 7.96 3.85
C ASN A 58 -2.25 7.63 3.34
N ARG A 59 -3.04 6.91 4.14
CA ARG A 59 -4.38 6.45 3.77
C ARG A 59 -5.35 6.52 4.92
N VAL A 60 -6.58 6.93 4.63
CA VAL A 60 -7.73 6.69 5.50
C VAL A 60 -8.11 5.21 5.40
N LEU A 61 -8.17 4.51 6.53
CA LEU A 61 -8.89 3.23 6.64
C LEU A 61 -10.27 3.49 7.25
N GLU A 62 -11.32 3.13 6.52
CA GLU A 62 -12.70 3.25 7.00
C GLU A 62 -12.89 2.47 8.30
N ASN A 63 -13.57 3.09 9.29
CA ASN A 63 -13.81 2.54 10.64
C ASN A 63 -12.56 2.27 11.50
N TYR A 64 -11.38 2.67 11.04
CA TYR A 64 -10.15 2.63 11.82
C TYR A 64 -9.66 4.07 12.03
N ASP A 65 -8.62 4.46 11.31
CA ASP A 65 -7.94 5.73 11.47
C ASP A 65 -7.10 6.00 10.19
N ILE A 66 -6.38 7.11 10.17
CA ILE A 66 -5.42 7.46 9.13
C ILE A 66 -4.08 6.80 9.44
N ILE A 67 -3.56 6.01 8.49
CA ILE A 67 -2.21 5.45 8.60
C ILE A 67 -1.17 6.54 8.36
N ALA A 68 -0.15 6.60 9.20
CA ALA A 68 1.03 7.43 9.03
C ALA A 68 2.23 6.56 8.62
N GLY A 69 2.96 6.98 7.58
CA GLY A 69 4.09 6.25 7.02
C GLY A 69 3.70 5.19 5.98
N ALA A 70 4.69 4.42 5.53
CA ALA A 70 4.46 3.30 4.62
C ALA A 70 3.75 2.14 5.35
N PHE A 71 2.90 1.43 4.61
CA PHE A 71 2.28 0.20 5.09
C PHE A 71 2.20 -0.80 3.94
N PHE A 72 1.98 -2.07 4.26
CA PHE A 72 1.72 -3.07 3.25
C PHE A 72 0.46 -3.88 3.56
N VAL A 73 -0.13 -4.42 2.50
CA VAL A 73 -1.26 -5.34 2.56
C VAL A 73 -0.76 -6.75 2.28
N CYS A 74 -1.08 -7.70 3.15
CA CYS A 74 -0.68 -9.09 3.02
C CYS A 74 -1.86 -10.04 3.27
N GLY A 75 -1.74 -11.28 2.79
CA GLY A 75 -2.72 -12.32 3.08
C GLY A 75 -2.56 -12.84 4.51
N ILE A 76 -3.57 -13.55 4.99
CA ILE A 76 -3.55 -14.26 6.27
C ILE A 76 -3.77 -15.75 5.99
N GLN A 77 -2.94 -16.61 6.59
CA GLN A 77 -3.09 -18.05 6.54
C GLN A 77 -2.97 -18.63 7.95
N GLY A 78 -4.10 -19.00 8.55
CA GLY A 78 -4.16 -19.35 9.96
C GLY A 78 -3.79 -18.14 10.81
N GLU A 79 -2.76 -18.27 11.63
CA GLU A 79 -2.24 -17.20 12.49
C GLU A 79 -1.06 -16.43 11.87
N ASN A 80 -0.67 -16.76 10.62
CA ASN A 80 0.51 -16.21 9.97
C ASN A 80 0.16 -15.25 8.82
N PHE A 81 1.03 -14.27 8.59
CA PHE A 81 1.01 -13.50 7.35
C PHE A 81 1.47 -14.35 6.17
N SER A 82 0.87 -14.09 5.01
CA SER A 82 1.10 -14.83 3.77
C SER A 82 1.05 -13.91 2.54
N SER A 83 1.37 -14.48 1.38
CA SER A 83 1.24 -13.77 0.11
C SER A 83 -0.23 -13.49 -0.20
N LEU A 84 -0.51 -12.33 -0.81
CA LEU A 84 -1.81 -12.10 -1.43
C LEU A 84 -2.00 -13.05 -2.62
N THR A 85 -3.22 -13.56 -2.77
CA THR A 85 -3.64 -14.21 -4.02
C THR A 85 -3.67 -13.20 -5.16
N GLU A 86 -3.62 -13.67 -6.41
CA GLU A 86 -3.69 -12.78 -7.57
C GLU A 86 -4.97 -11.92 -7.59
N LYS A 87 -6.09 -12.50 -7.16
CA LYS A 87 -7.38 -11.79 -7.04
C LYS A 87 -7.32 -10.68 -5.98
N GLN A 88 -6.75 -10.98 -4.80
CA GLN A 88 -6.57 -9.98 -3.75
C GLN A 88 -5.61 -8.87 -4.20
N MET A 89 -4.49 -9.24 -4.83
CA MET A 89 -3.52 -8.27 -5.35
C MET A 89 -4.18 -7.25 -6.27
N GLN A 90 -4.96 -7.70 -7.25
CA GLN A 90 -5.66 -6.82 -8.18
C GLN A 90 -6.70 -5.94 -7.48
N LYS A 91 -7.50 -6.50 -6.57
CA LYS A 91 -8.51 -5.79 -5.78
C LYS A 91 -7.89 -4.64 -4.97
N TYR A 92 -6.86 -4.92 -4.17
CA TYR A 92 -6.26 -3.92 -3.29
C TYR A 92 -5.38 -2.93 -4.05
N GLN A 93 -4.75 -3.34 -5.16
CA GLN A 93 -4.04 -2.41 -6.03
C GLN A 93 -5.00 -1.38 -6.66
N GLN A 94 -6.21 -1.81 -7.05
CA GLN A 94 -7.25 -0.90 -7.54
C GLN A 94 -7.79 0.00 -6.41
N MET A 95 -7.98 -0.53 -5.21
CA MET A 95 -8.43 0.24 -4.03
C MET A 95 -7.46 1.38 -3.70
N PHE A 96 -6.15 1.12 -3.72
CA PHE A 96 -5.10 2.08 -3.37
C PHE A 96 -4.43 2.74 -4.59
N LEU A 97 -5.13 2.81 -5.72
CA LEU A 97 -4.61 3.37 -6.96
C LEU A 97 -4.37 4.89 -6.86
N SER A 98 -5.33 5.64 -6.33
CA SER A 98 -5.31 7.11 -6.27
C SER A 98 -4.76 7.57 -4.91
N PRO A 99 -3.54 8.15 -4.80
CA PRO A 99 -2.97 8.62 -3.54
C PRO A 99 -3.87 9.58 -2.76
N GLU A 100 -3.68 9.71 -1.45
CA GLU A 100 -4.39 10.67 -0.61
C GLU A 100 -3.42 11.73 -0.11
N LYS A 101 -3.89 12.98 -0.05
CA LYS A 101 -3.15 14.13 0.46
C LYS A 101 -3.93 14.74 1.62
N PHE A 102 -3.20 15.01 2.70
CA PHE A 102 -3.75 15.55 3.93
C PHE A 102 -3.27 16.99 4.10
N ILE A 103 -4.18 17.90 4.38
CA ILE A 103 -3.91 19.33 4.52
C ILE A 103 -4.52 19.81 5.84
N GLN A 104 -3.68 20.32 6.74
CA GLN A 104 -4.15 20.96 7.95
C GLN A 104 -4.75 22.32 7.59
N THR A 105 -6.00 22.53 7.98
CA THR A 105 -6.73 23.80 7.83
C THR A 105 -7.17 24.32 9.20
N GLN A 106 -7.76 25.52 9.24
CA GLN A 106 -8.36 26.07 10.46
C GLN A 106 -9.59 25.26 10.92
N GLU A 107 -10.26 24.58 9.98
CA GLU A 107 -11.49 23.81 10.22
C GLU A 107 -11.20 22.32 10.55
N GLY A 108 -9.95 21.88 10.42
CA GLY A 108 -9.53 20.53 10.72
C GLY A 108 -8.58 19.94 9.68
N LEU A 109 -8.60 18.63 9.53
CA LEU A 109 -7.76 17.91 8.58
C LEU A 109 -8.55 17.57 7.31
N LEU A 110 -8.19 18.18 6.19
CA LEU A 110 -8.78 17.89 4.89
C LEU A 110 -8.04 16.72 4.23
N CYS A 111 -8.77 15.72 3.74
CA CYS A 111 -8.24 14.63 2.93
C CYS A 111 -8.72 14.76 1.46
N ILE A 112 -7.79 14.74 0.52
CA ILE A 112 -8.06 14.84 -0.91
C ILE A 112 -7.48 13.63 -1.62
N ARG A 113 -8.32 12.89 -2.37
CA ARG A 113 -7.86 11.84 -3.28
C ARG A 113 -7.30 12.45 -4.56
N ILE A 114 -6.08 12.07 -4.90
CA ILE A 114 -5.38 12.54 -6.09
C ILE A 114 -5.55 11.50 -7.20
N ASN A 115 -6.15 11.92 -8.31
CA ASN A 115 -6.27 11.07 -9.49
C ASN A 115 -4.86 10.76 -10.02
N PRO A 116 -4.54 9.47 -10.28
CA PRO A 116 -3.28 9.10 -10.87
C PRO A 116 -3.20 9.76 -12.25
N VAL A 117 -2.13 10.52 -12.52
CA VAL A 117 -1.88 11.05 -13.86
C VAL A 117 -1.59 9.83 -14.74
N VAL A 118 -2.56 9.44 -15.57
CA VAL A 118 -2.40 8.36 -16.54
C VAL A 118 -1.35 8.81 -17.55
N SER A 119 -0.10 8.48 -17.30
CA SER A 119 0.95 8.63 -18.30
C SER A 119 0.64 7.64 -19.42
N PRO A 120 0.46 8.07 -20.68
CA PRO A 120 0.18 7.14 -21.76
C PRO A 120 1.33 6.14 -21.89
N LYS A 121 1.01 4.84 -21.80
CA LYS A 121 1.99 3.77 -21.99
C LYS A 121 2.70 3.96 -23.34
N PRO A 122 4.04 3.93 -23.41
CA PRO A 122 4.74 3.96 -24.69
C PRO A 122 4.30 2.73 -25.50
N LYS A 123 3.70 2.97 -26.68
CA LYS A 123 3.38 1.93 -27.65
C LYS A 123 4.70 1.25 -28.05
N THR A 124 4.91 0.02 -27.61
CA THR A 124 5.99 -0.84 -28.11
C THR A 124 5.83 -1.02 -29.62
N LYS A 125 6.69 -0.35 -30.41
CA LYS A 125 6.84 -0.65 -31.83
C LYS A 125 7.45 -2.06 -31.93
N LYS A 126 6.77 -2.99 -32.61
CA LYS A 126 7.36 -4.27 -33.01
C LYS A 126 8.64 -4.00 -33.81
N PRO A 127 9.76 -4.70 -33.54
CA PRO A 127 10.94 -4.59 -34.37
C PRO A 127 10.64 -5.08 -35.79
N PRO A 128 11.23 -4.48 -36.84
CA PRO A 128 11.02 -4.92 -38.20
C PRO A 128 11.62 -6.31 -38.40
N ASN A 129 10.80 -7.20 -38.96
CA ASN A 129 11.21 -8.52 -39.42
C ASN A 129 12.20 -8.32 -40.57
N HIS A 130 13.48 -8.69 -40.39
CA HIS A 130 14.39 -8.84 -41.53
C HIS A 130 14.27 -10.27 -42.04
N GLU A 131 13.55 -10.42 -43.15
CA GLU A 131 13.69 -11.56 -44.05
C GLU A 131 15.13 -11.60 -44.59
N ARG A 132 15.78 -12.76 -44.43
CA ARG A 132 16.78 -13.28 -45.34
C ARG A 132 16.63 -14.79 -45.44
#